data_AF-A0A398A8S2-F1
#
_entry.id   AF-A0A398A8S2-F1
#
_cell.length_a   1.000
_cell.length_b   1.000
_cell.length_c   1.000
_cell.angle_alpha   90.00
_cell.angle_beta   90.00
_cell.angle_gamma   90.00
#
_symmetry.space_group_name_H-M   'P 1'
#
loop_
_entity.id
_entity.type
_entity.pdbx_description
1 polymer ?
#
loop_
_entity_poly.entity_id
_entity_poly.type
_entity_poly.pdbx_seq_one_letter_code
_entity_poly.pdbx_strand_id
1 'polypeptide(L)' 'MAEWSKAPDSSSGLRKRAWVQIPLLTFFFIK' A
#
# COMPACT_ATOMS: atom_id res chain seq x y z
N MET A 1 -18.10 22.87 -3.20
CA MET A 1 -17.12 22.16 -2.34
C MET A 1 -16.68 20.94 -3.11
N ALA A 2 -15.41 20.86 -3.49
CA ALA A 2 -14.94 19.82 -4.39
C ALA A 2 -15.16 18.44 -3.75
N GLU A 3 -15.88 17.59 -4.45
CA GLU A 3 -16.04 16.15 -4.23
C GLU A 3 -14.71 15.38 -4.43
N TRP A 4 -13.56 16.05 -4.23
CA TRP A 4 -12.20 15.58 -4.48
C TRP A 4 -11.59 14.82 -3.30
N SER A 5 -12.38 14.39 -2.34
CA SER A 5 -11.91 13.52 -1.25
C SER A 5 -12.74 12.25 -1.11
N LYS A 6 -13.16 11.66 -2.23
CA LYS A 6 -13.57 10.25 -2.26
C LYS A 6 -13.04 9.55 -3.51
N ALA A 7 -11.72 9.36 -3.56
CA ALA A 7 -11.28 8.02 -3.93
C ALA A 7 -11.58 7.18 -2.68
N PRO A 8 -12.51 6.21 -2.73
CA PRO A 8 -12.73 5.35 -1.58
C PRO A 8 -11.38 4.77 -1.17
N ASP A 9 -11.22 4.55 0.12
CA ASP A 9 -10.15 3.81 0.78
C ASP A 9 -9.94 2.38 0.23
N SER A 10 -10.40 2.07 -0.99
CA SER A 10 -10.12 0.90 -1.80
C SER A 10 -8.62 0.63 -1.97
N SER A 11 -7.76 1.65 -1.85
CA SER A 11 -6.30 1.45 -1.79
C SER A 11 -5.81 0.98 -0.41
N SER A 12 -6.59 1.11 0.67
CA SER A 12 -6.18 0.77 2.04
C SER A 12 -5.75 -0.70 2.17
N GLY A 13 -6.47 -1.63 1.55
CA GLY A 13 -6.07 -3.04 1.51
C GLY A 13 -4.77 -3.27 0.72
N LEU A 14 -4.63 -2.59 -0.43
CA LEU A 14 -3.43 -2.66 -1.27
C LEU A 14 -2.20 -2.04 -0.58
N ARG A 15 -2.37 -0.91 0.10
CA ARG A 15 -1.32 -0.23 0.87
C ARG A 15 -0.87 -1.10 2.03
N LYS A 16 -1.79 -1.64 2.83
CA LYS A 16 -1.45 -2.56 3.94
C LYS A 16 -0.62 -3.75 3.46
N ARG A 17 -0.97 -4.32 2.30
CA ARG A 17 -0.20 -5.42 1.71
C ARG A 17 1.16 -4.97 1.19
N ALA A 18 1.24 -3.82 0.52
CA ALA A 18 2.50 -3.25 0.04
C ALA A 18 3.49 -2.97 1.20
N TRP A 19 3.01 -2.46 2.34
CA TRP A 19 3.84 -2.22 3.52
C TRP A 19 4.47 -3.48 4.12
N VAL A 20 3.85 -4.65 3.94
CA VAL A 20 4.42 -5.93 4.38
C VAL A 20 5.25 -6.56 3.26
N GLN A 21 4.79 -6.44 2.02
CA GLN A 21 5.40 -7.08 0.86
C GLN A 21 6.74 -6.43 0.48
N ILE A 22 6.86 -5.11 0.60
CA ILE A 22 8.10 -4.39 0.26
C ILE A 22 9.25 -4.79 1.19
N PRO A 23 9.14 -4.72 2.54
CA PRO A 23 10.20 -5.18 3.44
C PRO A 23 10.53 -6.66 3.27
N LEU A 24 9.53 -7.51 3.01
CA LEU A 24 9.73 -8.95 2.82
C LEU A 24 10.52 -9.26 1.55
N LEU A 25 10.20 -8.58 0.44
CA LEU A 25 10.96 -8.66 -0.81
C LEU A 25 12.39 -8.16 -0.58
N THR A 26 12.55 -7.01 0.07
CA THR A 26 13.87 -6.44 0.40
C THR A 26 14.71 -7.41 1.23
N PHE A 27 14.14 -8.06 2.24
CA PHE A 27 14.85 -9.07 3.04
C PHE A 27 15.26 -10.29 2.19
N PHE A 28 14.43 -10.75 1.27
CA PHE A 28 14.75 -11.87 0.40
C PHE A 28 15.86 -11.53 -0.62
N PHE A 29 15.86 -10.30 -1.16
CA PHE A 29 16.86 -9.86 -2.14
C PHE A 29 18.22 -9.51 -1.55
N ILE A 30 18.28 -9.12 -0.28
CA ILE A 30 19.53 -8.72 0.39
C ILE A 30 20.21 -9.92 1.10
N LYS A 31 19.50 -11.03 1.27
CA LYS A 31 20.00 -12.27 1.89
C LYS A 31 20.63 -13.23 0.86
#